data_AF-K1XAT7-F1
#
_entry.id   AF-K1XAT7-F1
#
_cell.length_a   1.000
_cell.length_b   1.000
_cell.length_c   1.000
_cell.angle_alpha   90.00
_cell.angle_beta   90.00
_cell.angle_gamma   90.00
#
_symmetry.space_group_name_H-M   'P 1'
#
loop_
_entity.id
_entity.type
_entity.pdbx_description
1 polymer ?
#
loop_
_entity_poly.entity_id
_entity_poly.type
_entity_poly.pdbx_seq_one_letter_code
_entity_poly.pdbx_strand_id
1 'polypeptide(L)'
;VSDKLRREYEESFKMVEGTFEDLNSEKVENPAILSTDKAQDLNVKMNDIIRVRFKNIFGQDQAARITVVGIMKITNIFMSGVIFVELLNAKSMMGYSEFEMGSLNLTLKNPVKNAVKVADRIHSLLKPDIAVIVSQLSYKEKKEQASILCFQNDENAKKIITENTIVVESQEKDFMAKKGVLITNTLAKRMELHSGDKINISYENKFRNKMTQNEYVITGIFEPKNCLAENVLLLNENIFYDTYYDNLPKKASAYPEAYIPAENDPVYKALGTEWILLPRTKTTDEFEKKLHELTGKKGKATFLDVATMYEIASAMLNLEKALNIITLCAVFVLFFIILIGVVNTLRMTIRERTREIGTMRAIGMQKNEVRNIFIFETFFLTFFSSLTGIIFAFLVMRGISGIKINMSDNPLGMFLIDEHLFFLPTFSGIFLNVGFIILIAVLTAYFPARKAANLKAAEAFRHYE
;
A
#
# COMPACT_ATOMS: atom_id res chain seq x y z
N VAL A 1 21.60 0.18 -14.70
CA VAL A 1 20.25 -0.45 -14.77
C VAL A 1 20.36 -1.64 -15.73
N SER A 2 19.78 -2.81 -15.44
CA SER A 2 19.85 -3.93 -16.39
C SER A 2 19.00 -3.66 -17.62
N ASP A 3 19.35 -4.20 -18.79
CA ASP A 3 18.59 -4.03 -20.04
C ASP A 3 17.11 -4.43 -19.91
N LYS A 4 16.83 -5.36 -19.00
CA LYS A 4 15.47 -5.78 -18.67
C LYS A 4 14.66 -4.66 -18.01
N LEU A 5 15.23 -3.97 -17.01
CA LEU A 5 14.55 -2.84 -16.37
C LEU A 5 14.34 -1.70 -17.36
N ARG A 6 15.31 -1.45 -18.24
CA ARG A 6 15.20 -0.39 -19.25
C ARG A 6 14.02 -0.64 -20.20
N ARG A 7 13.84 -1.88 -20.68
CA ARG A 7 12.67 -2.26 -21.48
C ARG A 7 11.36 -2.15 -20.71
N GLU A 8 11.33 -2.57 -19.45
CA GLU A 8 10.13 -2.41 -18.60
C GLU A 8 9.74 -0.94 -18.41
N TYR A 9 10.72 -0.03 -18.28
CA TYR A 9 10.46 1.41 -18.24
C TYR A 9 9.96 1.96 -19.58
N GLU A 10 10.60 1.60 -20.69
CA GLU A 10 10.17 2.04 -22.03
C GLU A 10 8.75 1.53 -22.39
N GLU A 11 8.37 0.33 -21.95
CA GLU A 11 7.01 -0.20 -22.11
C GLU A 11 5.99 0.51 -21.22
N SER A 12 6.39 0.89 -20.00
CA SER A 12 5.52 1.57 -19.03
C SER A 12 5.34 3.06 -19.36
N PHE A 13 6.39 3.71 -19.88
CA PHE A 13 6.43 5.12 -20.26
C PHE A 13 6.43 5.25 -21.78
N LYS A 14 5.25 5.13 -22.40
CA LYS A 14 5.09 5.31 -23.85
C LYS A 14 5.28 6.77 -24.24
N MET A 15 6.51 7.16 -24.53
CA MET A 15 6.87 8.54 -24.90
C MET A 15 6.24 8.94 -26.24
N VAL A 16 5.65 10.13 -26.28
CA VAL A 16 5.14 10.82 -27.47
C VAL A 16 6.19 11.82 -27.97
N GLU A 17 6.79 12.58 -27.05
CA GLU A 17 7.87 13.52 -27.30
C GLU A 17 9.01 13.28 -26.29
N GLY A 18 10.26 13.43 -26.74
CA GLY A 18 11.45 13.20 -25.91
C GLY A 18 11.74 11.72 -25.62
N THR A 19 12.76 11.47 -24.81
CA THR A 19 13.14 10.12 -24.36
C THR A 19 13.14 10.06 -22.83
N PHE A 20 12.95 8.86 -22.28
CA PHE A 20 13.02 8.66 -20.83
C PHE A 20 14.42 8.98 -20.26
N GLU A 21 15.48 8.92 -21.08
CA GLU A 21 16.84 9.25 -20.66
C GLU A 21 17.05 10.75 -20.44
N ASP A 22 16.25 11.60 -21.09
CA ASP A 22 16.33 13.06 -20.94
C ASP A 22 15.97 13.53 -19.52
N LEU A 23 15.29 12.67 -18.74
CA LEU A 23 15.00 12.87 -17.32
C LEU A 23 16.27 12.95 -16.46
N ASN A 24 17.39 12.40 -16.94
CA ASN A 24 18.70 12.47 -16.28
C ASN A 24 19.60 13.59 -16.85
N SER A 25 19.08 14.44 -17.74
CA SER A 25 19.86 15.49 -18.38
C SER A 25 20.26 16.58 -17.38
N GLU A 26 21.57 16.79 -17.21
CA GLU A 26 22.12 17.90 -16.42
C GLU A 26 22.05 19.26 -17.15
N LYS A 27 21.65 19.28 -18.43
CA LYS A 27 21.64 20.50 -19.26
C LYS A 27 20.46 21.43 -18.97
N VAL A 28 19.44 20.93 -18.29
CA VAL A 28 18.18 21.63 -18.04
C VAL A 28 17.84 21.61 -16.55
N GLU A 29 17.19 22.66 -16.07
CA GLU A 29 16.80 22.79 -14.67
C GLU A 29 15.60 21.89 -14.39
N ASN A 30 15.75 20.94 -13.44
CA ASN A 30 14.72 20.00 -12.98
C ASN A 30 13.93 19.37 -14.15
N PRO A 31 14.54 18.48 -14.94
CA PRO A 31 13.85 17.79 -16.02
C PRO A 31 12.64 17.00 -15.51
N ALA A 32 11.52 17.10 -16.22
CA ALA A 32 10.32 16.32 -15.94
C ALA A 32 9.62 15.78 -17.19
N ILE A 33 8.92 14.66 -16.98
CA ILE A 33 8.02 14.06 -17.96
C ILE A 33 6.58 14.27 -17.50
N LEU A 34 5.74 14.75 -18.42
CA LEU A 34 4.32 14.98 -18.20
C LEU A 34 3.48 13.95 -18.96
N SER A 35 2.28 13.66 -18.45
CA SER A 35 1.27 12.97 -19.24
C SER A 35 0.73 13.85 -20.36
N THR A 36 0.24 13.25 -21.45
CA THR A 36 -0.42 13.97 -22.54
C THR A 36 -1.54 14.88 -22.05
N ASP A 37 -2.38 14.39 -21.14
CA ASP A 37 -3.52 15.14 -20.61
C ASP A 37 -3.03 16.33 -19.78
N LYS A 38 -2.02 16.14 -18.95
CA LYS A 38 -1.44 17.23 -18.15
C LYS A 38 -0.77 18.29 -19.03
N ALA A 39 -0.08 17.88 -20.09
CA ALA A 39 0.53 18.80 -21.05
C ALA A 39 -0.53 19.62 -21.79
N GLN A 40 -1.65 19.00 -22.16
CA GLN A 40 -2.80 19.68 -22.78
C GLN A 40 -3.49 20.63 -21.79
N ASP A 41 -3.77 20.20 -20.56
CA ASP A 41 -4.38 21.01 -19.50
C ASP A 41 -3.58 22.30 -19.23
N LEU A 42 -2.25 22.16 -19.19
CA LEU A 42 -1.33 23.27 -18.93
C LEU A 42 -0.99 24.06 -20.20
N ASN A 43 -1.39 23.56 -21.37
CA ASN A 43 -1.03 24.10 -22.69
C ASN A 43 0.50 24.29 -22.86
N VAL A 44 1.26 23.23 -22.59
CA VAL A 44 2.74 23.21 -22.66
C VAL A 44 3.25 22.14 -23.61
N LYS A 45 4.46 22.36 -24.14
CA LYS A 45 5.19 21.47 -25.06
C LYS A 45 6.56 21.09 -24.50
N MET A 46 7.24 20.15 -25.16
CA MET A 46 8.64 19.85 -24.86
C MET A 46 9.50 21.13 -24.92
N ASN A 47 10.40 21.27 -23.94
CA ASN A 47 11.25 22.41 -23.63
C ASN A 47 10.57 23.64 -22.98
N ASP A 48 9.27 23.60 -22.73
CA ASP A 48 8.63 24.65 -21.92
C ASP A 48 9.00 24.52 -20.44
N ILE A 49 8.96 25.65 -19.73
CA ILE A 49 9.26 25.72 -18.30
C ILE A 49 7.96 25.97 -17.54
N ILE A 50 7.63 25.07 -16.63
CA ILE A 50 6.49 25.20 -15.72
C ILE A 50 6.97 25.57 -14.31
N ARG A 51 6.12 26.29 -13.57
CA ARG A 51 6.35 26.58 -12.15
C ARG A 51 5.43 25.72 -11.30
N VAL A 52 6.01 24.93 -10.41
CA VAL A 52 5.26 24.08 -9.49
C VAL A 52 5.40 24.63 -8.08
N ARG A 53 4.26 24.81 -7.41
CA ARG A 53 4.21 25.16 -5.99
C ARG A 53 3.96 23.90 -5.17
N PHE A 54 4.76 23.70 -4.15
CA PHE A 54 4.64 22.55 -3.25
C PHE A 54 5.06 22.96 -1.85
N LYS A 55 4.69 22.15 -0.85
CA LYS A 55 5.13 22.33 0.52
C LYS A 55 6.31 21.40 0.78
N ASN A 56 7.45 21.94 1.19
CA ASN A 56 8.63 21.14 1.51
C ASN A 56 8.42 20.35 2.82
N ILE A 57 9.39 19.51 3.18
CA ILE A 57 9.31 18.70 4.41
C ILE A 57 9.23 19.54 5.70
N PHE A 58 9.70 20.79 5.66
CA PHE A 58 9.63 21.76 6.76
C PHE A 58 8.29 22.50 6.83
N GLY A 59 7.34 22.18 5.96
CA GLY A 59 6.02 22.80 5.93
C GLY A 59 5.99 24.18 5.26
N GLN A 60 7.07 24.58 4.59
CA GLN A 60 7.19 25.87 3.89
C GLN A 60 6.70 25.75 2.45
N ASP A 61 5.98 26.76 1.98
CA ASP A 61 5.58 26.84 0.57
C ASP A 61 6.79 27.22 -0.28
N GLN A 62 7.16 26.33 -1.17
CA GLN A 62 8.26 26.47 -2.12
C GLN A 62 7.71 26.53 -3.55
N ALA A 63 8.49 27.11 -4.45
CA ALA A 63 8.23 27.09 -5.88
C ALA A 63 9.49 26.66 -6.62
N ALA A 64 9.36 25.66 -7.49
CA ALA A 64 10.45 25.24 -8.37
C ALA A 64 10.06 25.44 -9.83
N ARG A 65 11.05 25.76 -10.66
CA ARG A 65 10.93 25.69 -12.11
C ARG A 65 11.27 24.27 -12.54
N ILE A 66 10.45 23.70 -13.40
CA ILE A 66 10.59 22.37 -13.95
C ILE A 66 10.56 22.50 -15.47
N THR A 67 11.53 21.88 -16.15
CA THR A 67 11.62 21.89 -17.61
C THR A 67 10.98 20.62 -18.16
N VAL A 68 10.03 20.77 -19.08
CA VAL A 68 9.39 19.62 -19.73
C VAL A 68 10.36 19.00 -20.72
N VAL A 69 10.90 17.82 -20.42
CA VAL A 69 11.84 17.11 -21.31
C VAL A 69 11.17 16.00 -22.10
N GLY A 70 9.96 15.61 -21.72
CA GLY A 70 9.20 14.62 -22.46
C GLY A 70 7.72 14.63 -22.12
N ILE A 71 6.93 14.13 -23.05
CA ILE A 71 5.49 13.94 -22.90
C ILE A 71 5.21 12.46 -23.17
N MET A 72 4.50 11.81 -22.25
CA MET A 72 4.16 10.39 -22.36
C MET A 72 2.66 10.18 -22.49
N LYS A 73 2.28 9.13 -23.21
CA LYS A 73 0.91 8.67 -23.25
C LYS A 73 0.57 7.94 -21.95
N ILE A 74 -0.61 8.22 -21.43
CA ILE A 74 -1.16 7.56 -20.25
C ILE A 74 -1.51 6.11 -20.60
N THR A 75 -0.97 5.16 -19.82
CA THR A 75 -1.31 3.73 -19.96
C THR A 75 -2.28 3.26 -18.87
N ASN A 76 -2.47 4.05 -17.80
CA ASN A 76 -3.47 3.82 -16.75
C ASN A 76 -4.01 5.14 -16.16
N ILE A 77 -5.19 5.13 -15.54
CA ILE A 77 -5.82 6.33 -14.95
C ILE A 77 -4.94 7.06 -13.91
N PHE A 78 -4.05 6.34 -13.22
CA PHE A 78 -3.23 6.89 -12.13
C PHE A 78 -2.09 7.78 -12.64
N MET A 79 -1.66 7.64 -13.90
CA MET A 79 -0.61 8.47 -14.50
C MET A 79 -1.09 9.85 -14.95
N SER A 80 -2.40 10.07 -15.07
CA SER A 80 -2.97 11.33 -15.58
C SER A 80 -2.57 12.55 -14.72
N GLY A 81 -2.55 12.38 -13.40
CA GLY A 81 -2.29 13.45 -12.43
C GLY A 81 -0.84 13.63 -11.99
N VAL A 82 0.11 12.84 -12.51
CA VAL A 82 1.47 12.77 -11.96
C VAL A 82 2.48 13.44 -12.90
N ILE A 83 3.41 14.21 -12.32
CA ILE A 83 4.61 14.73 -12.99
C ILE A 83 5.78 13.86 -12.54
N PHE A 84 6.53 13.30 -13.50
CA PHE A 84 7.67 12.45 -13.20
C PHE A 84 8.94 13.27 -13.22
N VAL A 85 9.67 13.26 -12.10
CA VAL A 85 10.96 13.92 -11.91
C VAL A 85 11.97 12.89 -11.40
N GLU A 86 13.25 13.14 -11.63
CA GLU A 86 14.32 12.33 -11.07
C GLU A 86 14.31 12.44 -9.54
N LEU A 87 14.65 11.35 -8.83
CA LEU A 87 14.49 11.24 -7.38
C LEU A 87 15.40 12.19 -6.60
N LEU A 88 16.66 12.37 -6.99
CA LEU A 88 17.58 13.32 -6.36
C LEU A 88 17.10 14.76 -6.55
N ASN A 89 16.61 15.10 -7.74
CA ASN A 89 16.00 16.41 -8.00
C ASN A 89 14.76 16.62 -7.13
N ALA A 90 13.86 15.62 -7.06
CA ALA A 90 12.69 15.64 -6.19
C ALA A 90 13.08 15.83 -4.71
N LYS A 91 14.11 15.10 -4.24
CA LYS A 91 14.63 15.21 -2.88
C LYS A 91 15.17 16.61 -2.59
N SER A 92 16.00 17.14 -3.49
CA SER A 92 16.56 18.48 -3.38
C SER A 92 15.47 19.55 -3.34
N MET A 93 14.47 19.46 -4.24
CA MET A 93 13.33 20.38 -4.26
C MET A 93 12.53 20.32 -2.96
N MET A 94 12.27 19.11 -2.44
CA MET A 94 11.50 18.89 -1.21
C MET A 94 12.29 19.20 0.07
N GLY A 95 13.59 19.49 -0.03
CA GLY A 95 14.46 19.81 1.11
C GLY A 95 14.96 18.58 1.89
N TYR A 96 14.88 17.38 1.33
CA TYR A 96 15.44 16.18 1.94
C TYR A 96 16.96 16.22 1.95
N SER A 97 17.56 15.80 3.07
CA SER A 97 18.99 15.48 3.13
C SER A 97 19.31 14.15 2.43
N GLU A 98 20.60 13.92 2.17
CA GLU A 98 21.10 12.69 1.51
C GLU A 98 20.64 11.40 2.20
N PHE A 99 20.46 11.45 3.53
CA PHE A 99 20.13 10.29 4.37
C PHE A 99 18.64 10.15 4.69
N GLU A 100 17.80 11.09 4.24
CA GLU A 100 16.36 11.04 4.48
C GLU A 100 15.60 10.43 3.31
N MET A 101 14.45 9.84 3.64
CA MET A 101 13.50 9.32 2.65
C MET A 101 12.08 9.50 3.14
N GLY A 102 11.16 9.81 2.22
CA GLY A 102 9.74 9.93 2.55
C GLY A 102 9.05 8.59 2.78
N SER A 103 9.36 7.56 2.00
CA SER A 103 8.76 6.23 2.13
C SER A 103 9.71 5.14 1.65
N LEU A 104 9.65 3.97 2.31
CA LEU A 104 10.38 2.76 1.94
C LEU A 104 9.41 1.71 1.41
N ASN A 105 9.54 1.37 0.13
CA ASN A 105 8.75 0.34 -0.50
C ASN A 105 9.54 -0.98 -0.57
N LEU A 106 8.94 -2.06 -0.08
CA LEU A 106 9.54 -3.40 -0.07
C LEU A 106 8.76 -4.33 -1.01
N THR A 107 9.39 -4.77 -2.09
CA THR A 107 8.80 -5.76 -3.01
C THR A 107 9.17 -7.17 -2.58
N LEU A 108 8.18 -7.95 -2.16
CA LEU A 108 8.37 -9.35 -1.77
C LEU A 108 8.24 -10.29 -2.97
N LYS A 109 8.95 -11.43 -2.95
CA LYS A 109 8.84 -12.46 -4.00
C LYS A 109 7.44 -13.11 -4.10
N ASN A 110 6.77 -13.30 -2.97
CA ASN A 110 5.40 -13.83 -2.91
C ASN A 110 4.53 -12.97 -1.98
N PRO A 111 4.09 -11.80 -2.47
CA PRO A 111 3.44 -10.80 -1.65
C PRO A 111 2.04 -11.26 -1.20
N VAL A 112 1.32 -12.02 -2.03
CA VAL A 112 -0.05 -12.50 -1.72
C VAL A 112 -0.14 -13.28 -0.42
N LYS A 113 0.86 -14.14 -0.13
CA LYS A 113 0.85 -14.98 1.08
C LYS A 113 1.52 -14.33 2.28
N ASN A 114 2.55 -13.51 2.03
CA ASN A 114 3.50 -13.11 3.07
C ASN A 114 3.43 -11.62 3.43
N ALA A 115 2.83 -10.75 2.61
CA ALA A 115 2.89 -9.30 2.82
C ALA A 115 2.40 -8.87 4.20
N VAL A 116 1.20 -9.31 4.62
CA VAL A 116 0.62 -8.93 5.92
C VAL A 116 1.49 -9.42 7.08
N LYS A 117 1.95 -10.69 7.03
CA LYS A 117 2.81 -11.26 8.09
C LYS A 117 4.15 -10.53 8.22
N VAL A 118 4.75 -10.18 7.09
CA VAL A 118 6.02 -9.44 7.06
C VAL A 118 5.80 -8.02 7.58
N ALA A 119 4.71 -7.37 7.19
CA ALA A 119 4.37 -6.03 7.66
C ALA A 119 4.08 -6.00 9.16
N ASP A 120 3.38 -6.98 9.72
CA ASP A 120 3.15 -7.09 11.17
C ASP A 120 4.47 -7.32 11.95
N ARG A 121 5.39 -8.09 11.37
CA ARG A 121 6.75 -8.27 11.94
C ARG A 121 7.57 -6.99 11.87
N ILE A 122 7.52 -6.26 10.75
CA ILE A 122 8.23 -4.98 10.59
C ILE A 122 7.67 -3.98 11.60
N HIS A 123 6.35 -3.89 11.72
CA HIS A 123 5.69 -3.02 12.68
C HIS A 123 6.11 -3.29 14.12
N SER A 124 6.18 -4.57 14.53
CA SER A 124 6.62 -4.91 15.89
C SER A 124 8.09 -4.58 16.17
N LEU A 125 8.95 -4.61 15.14
CA LEU A 125 10.36 -4.24 15.23
C LEU A 125 10.58 -2.71 15.20
N LEU A 126 9.61 -1.94 14.72
CA LEU A 126 9.66 -0.47 14.61
C LEU A 126 9.08 0.24 15.83
N LYS A 127 8.86 -0.48 16.95
CA LYS A 127 8.48 0.15 18.21
C LYS A 127 9.54 1.20 18.60
N PRO A 128 9.16 2.46 18.78
CA PRO A 128 10.11 3.53 19.08
C PRO A 128 10.55 3.45 20.54
N ASP A 129 11.78 3.87 20.78
CA ASP A 129 12.27 4.18 22.12
C ASP A 129 11.91 5.64 22.50
N ILE A 130 12.13 6.02 23.75
CA ILE A 130 12.06 7.43 24.17
C ILE A 130 13.12 8.25 23.41
N ALA A 131 12.73 9.41 22.90
CA ALA A 131 13.66 10.30 22.24
C ALA A 131 14.56 10.98 23.28
N VAL A 132 15.87 10.71 23.20
CA VAL A 132 16.88 11.26 24.11
C VAL A 132 18.01 11.88 23.31
N ILE A 133 18.39 13.12 23.64
CA ILE A 133 19.61 13.76 23.12
C ILE A 133 20.64 13.78 24.23
N VAL A 134 21.73 13.04 24.07
CA VAL A 134 22.88 13.12 24.97
C VAL A 134 23.73 14.31 24.54
N SER A 135 23.86 15.30 25.41
CA SER A 135 24.48 16.58 25.09
C SER A 135 25.46 17.05 26.16
N GLN A 136 26.39 17.90 25.75
CA GLN A 136 27.21 18.70 26.64
C GLN A 136 26.61 20.11 26.72
N LEU A 137 26.13 20.44 27.91
CA LEU A 137 25.62 21.76 28.27
C LEU A 137 26.81 22.69 28.57
N SER A 138 26.82 23.88 27.96
CA SER A 138 27.85 24.91 28.14
C SER A 138 27.21 26.22 28.57
N TYR A 139 27.69 26.78 29.68
CA TYR A 139 27.29 28.11 30.17
C TYR A 139 28.51 28.80 30.78
N LYS A 140 28.81 30.02 30.30
CA LYS A 140 30.07 30.72 30.62
C LYS A 140 31.27 29.79 30.34
N GLU A 141 32.13 29.54 31.32
CA GLU A 141 33.28 28.62 31.20
C GLU A 141 32.99 27.19 31.68
N LYS A 142 31.80 26.92 32.22
CA LYS A 142 31.42 25.60 32.77
C LYS A 142 30.81 24.72 31.69
N LYS A 143 31.15 23.43 31.72
CA LYS A 143 30.57 22.40 30.85
C LYS A 143 30.16 21.19 31.66
N GLU A 144 28.95 20.69 31.41
CA GLU A 144 28.38 19.52 32.08
C GLU A 144 27.69 18.62 31.07
N GLN A 145 27.59 17.32 31.35
CA GLN A 145 26.81 16.41 30.52
C GLN A 145 25.34 16.42 30.96
N ALA A 146 24.42 16.44 29.99
CA ALA A 146 22.99 16.43 30.23
C ALA A 146 22.25 15.56 29.21
N SER A 147 21.27 14.80 29.69
CA SER A 147 20.32 14.06 28.86
C SER A 147 19.08 14.92 28.63
N ILE A 148 18.81 15.25 27.38
CA ILE A 148 17.65 16.03 26.99
C ILE A 148 16.52 15.09 26.63
N LEU A 149 15.37 15.26 27.28
CA LEU A 149 14.15 14.50 27.02
C LEU A 149 13.06 15.43 26.50
N CYS A 150 12.17 14.86 25.70
CA CYS A 150 10.98 15.54 25.20
C CYS A 150 9.82 15.31 26.15
N PHE A 151 9.05 16.34 26.51
CA PHE A 151 7.70 16.15 27.07
C PHE A 151 6.64 16.55 26.04
N GLN A 152 5.55 15.78 25.98
CA GLN A 152 4.45 16.01 25.05
C GLN A 152 3.66 17.27 25.47
N ASN A 153 3.12 18.02 24.51
CA ASN A 153 2.39 19.26 24.80
C ASN A 153 0.89 19.02 25.11
N ASP A 154 0.49 17.77 25.37
CA ASP A 154 -0.86 17.38 25.83
C ASP A 154 -1.07 17.80 27.31
N GLU A 155 -2.29 18.21 27.66
CA GLU A 155 -2.69 18.51 29.03
C GLU A 155 -2.42 17.34 29.99
N ASN A 156 -2.64 16.10 29.53
CA ASN A 156 -2.36 14.91 30.33
C ASN A 156 -0.85 14.77 30.64
N ALA A 157 0.00 14.99 29.64
CA ALA A 157 1.45 14.93 29.82
C ALA A 157 1.94 16.05 30.76
N LYS A 158 1.43 17.28 30.58
CA LYS A 158 1.75 18.41 31.48
C LYS A 158 1.34 18.12 32.93
N LYS A 159 0.17 17.49 33.14
CA LYS A 159 -0.31 17.10 34.46
C LYS A 159 0.61 16.06 35.11
N ILE A 160 0.98 15.01 34.38
CA ILE A 160 1.90 13.97 34.88
C ILE A 160 3.25 14.58 35.29
N ILE A 161 3.83 15.46 34.46
CA ILE A 161 5.10 16.10 34.81
C ILE A 161 4.94 17.01 36.05
N THR A 162 3.86 17.78 36.14
CA THR A 162 3.63 18.71 37.26
C THR A 162 3.39 17.96 38.59
N GLU A 163 2.71 16.82 38.57
CA GLU A 163 2.47 16.01 39.77
C GLU A 163 3.78 15.41 40.32
N ASN A 164 4.69 15.01 39.43
CA ASN A 164 5.94 14.32 39.76
C ASN A 164 7.17 15.26 39.90
N THR A 165 7.00 16.56 39.69
CA THR A 165 8.07 17.57 39.84
C THR A 165 7.66 18.67 40.82
N ILE A 166 8.66 19.36 41.40
CA ILE A 166 8.48 20.57 42.20
C ILE A 166 9.14 21.70 41.43
N VAL A 167 8.39 22.72 41.04
CA VAL A 167 8.99 23.91 40.40
C VAL A 167 9.65 24.75 41.49
N VAL A 168 10.97 24.96 41.35
CA VAL A 168 11.79 25.75 42.26
C VAL A 168 11.86 27.20 41.81
N GLU A 169 12.00 27.42 40.50
CA GLU A 169 12.10 28.76 39.89
C GLU A 169 11.38 28.76 38.53
N SER A 170 10.61 29.81 38.23
CA SER A 170 9.91 29.99 36.94
C SER A 170 9.70 31.46 36.62
N GLN A 171 10.13 31.92 35.44
CA GLN A 171 9.89 33.28 34.96
C GLN A 171 8.51 33.47 34.30
N GLU A 172 7.93 32.43 33.68
CA GLU A 172 6.62 32.51 33.01
C GLU A 172 5.49 31.94 33.87
N LYS A 173 4.26 32.42 33.65
CA LYS A 173 3.04 31.83 34.26
C LYS A 173 2.75 30.41 33.76
N ASP A 174 3.31 30.04 32.60
CA ASP A 174 3.19 28.70 32.01
C ASP A 174 4.60 28.17 31.66
N PHE A 175 5.29 27.60 32.65
CA PHE A 175 6.62 26.98 32.46
C PHE A 175 6.60 25.80 31.46
N MET A 176 5.41 25.32 31.09
CA MET A 176 5.15 24.31 30.06
C MET A 176 4.68 24.93 28.74
N ALA A 177 4.99 26.20 28.50
CA ALA A 177 4.72 26.87 27.24
C ALA A 177 5.31 26.11 26.04
N LYS A 178 4.88 26.47 24.82
CA LYS A 178 5.37 25.85 23.58
C LYS A 178 6.89 25.94 23.38
N LYS A 179 7.54 26.87 24.10
CA LYS A 179 9.00 27.03 24.11
C LYS A 179 9.65 26.68 25.46
N GLY A 180 8.95 25.93 26.30
CA GLY A 180 9.40 25.55 27.63
C GLY A 180 10.67 24.69 27.59
N VAL A 181 11.65 25.09 28.40
CA VAL A 181 12.94 24.41 28.61
C VAL A 181 13.16 24.35 30.11
N LEU A 182 13.02 23.16 30.67
CA LEU A 182 13.11 22.93 32.11
C LEU A 182 14.40 22.21 32.45
N ILE A 183 15.08 22.67 33.50
CA ILE A 183 16.32 22.08 33.97
C ILE A 183 16.16 21.57 35.41
N THR A 184 16.84 20.47 35.71
CA THR A 184 16.90 19.92 37.07
C THR A 184 17.66 20.87 38.01
N ASN A 185 17.18 21.03 39.25
CA ASN A 185 17.76 21.93 40.25
C ASN A 185 19.23 21.58 40.57
N THR A 186 19.56 20.29 40.64
CA THR A 186 20.93 19.83 40.88
C THR A 186 21.88 20.29 39.76
N LEU A 187 21.49 20.11 38.50
CA LEU A 187 22.27 20.58 37.35
C LEU A 187 22.35 22.11 37.31
N ALA A 188 21.25 22.81 37.58
CA ALA A 188 21.22 24.27 37.63
C ALA A 188 22.16 24.83 38.71
N LYS A 189 22.18 24.25 39.91
CA LYS A 189 23.08 24.65 41.00
C LYS A 189 24.56 24.44 40.66
N ARG A 190 24.93 23.31 40.05
CA ARG A 190 26.33 23.07 39.63
C ARG A 190 26.81 24.08 38.60
N MET A 191 25.92 24.47 37.69
CA MET A 191 26.22 25.40 36.61
C MET A 191 25.96 26.88 36.97
N GLU A 192 25.42 27.17 38.16
CA GLU A 192 25.00 28.52 38.59
C GLU A 192 24.02 29.17 37.59
N LEU A 193 23.01 28.40 37.18
CA LEU A 193 21.97 28.80 36.23
C LEU A 193 20.71 29.29 36.95
N HIS A 194 20.09 30.32 36.39
CA HIS A 194 18.80 30.88 36.79
C HIS A 194 17.77 30.81 35.66
N SER A 195 16.49 31.00 35.99
CA SER A 195 15.44 31.12 34.99
C SER A 195 15.68 32.38 34.15
N GLY A 196 15.58 32.25 32.83
CA GLY A 196 15.89 33.30 31.85
C GLY A 196 17.33 33.27 31.29
N ASP A 197 18.21 32.45 31.86
CA ASP A 197 19.57 32.28 31.33
C ASP A 197 19.58 31.56 29.98
N LYS A 198 20.53 31.99 29.13
CA LYS A 198 20.80 31.36 27.84
C LYS A 198 21.87 30.28 27.98
N ILE A 199 21.57 29.08 27.53
CA ILE A 199 22.46 27.93 27.55
C ILE A 199 22.74 27.44 26.13
N ASN A 200 23.97 26.97 25.91
CA ASN A 200 24.35 26.30 24.67
C ASN A 200 24.45 24.80 24.92
N ILE A 201 23.68 24.01 24.16
CA ILE A 201 23.85 22.56 24.13
C ILE A 201 24.72 22.19 22.94
N SER A 202 25.53 21.16 23.09
CA SER A 202 26.26 20.57 21.97
C SER A 202 26.17 19.05 21.98
N TYR A 203 25.90 18.44 20.83
CA TYR A 203 25.77 16.99 20.70
C TYR A 203 26.26 16.51 19.34
N GLU A 204 26.58 15.22 19.24
CA GLU A 204 27.13 14.64 18.01
C GLU A 204 26.01 14.17 17.06
N ASN A 205 26.07 14.63 15.81
CA ASN A 205 25.17 14.19 14.75
C ASN A 205 25.47 12.75 14.31
N LYS A 206 24.42 11.94 14.15
CA LYS A 206 24.49 10.51 13.79
C LYS A 206 25.15 10.22 12.45
N PHE A 207 24.86 11.02 11.43
CA PHE A 207 25.26 10.73 10.04
C PHE A 207 26.50 11.52 9.61
N ARG A 208 26.70 12.71 10.18
CA ARG A 208 27.78 13.63 9.78
C ARG A 208 28.99 13.59 10.72
N ASN A 209 28.89 12.96 11.90
CA ASN A 209 29.92 12.99 12.96
C ASN A 209 30.45 14.41 13.25
N LYS A 210 29.56 15.40 13.15
CA LYS A 210 29.83 16.80 13.47
C LYS A 210 29.10 17.15 14.76
N MET A 211 29.70 18.05 15.55
CA MET A 211 29.03 18.62 16.71
C MET A 211 28.01 19.65 16.24
N THR A 212 26.76 19.44 16.62
CA THR A 212 25.68 20.41 16.48
C THR A 212 25.63 21.26 17.75
N GLN A 213 25.30 22.55 17.62
CA GLN A 213 25.15 23.48 18.73
C GLN A 213 23.83 24.23 18.64
N ASN A 214 23.06 24.22 19.72
CA ASN A 214 21.77 24.90 19.81
C ASN A 214 21.72 25.76 21.08
N GLU A 215 21.14 26.95 20.98
CA GLU A 215 20.94 27.86 22.11
C GLU A 215 19.49 27.76 22.61
N TYR A 216 19.30 27.66 23.92
CA TYR A 216 17.99 27.71 24.56
C TYR A 216 17.97 28.69 25.73
N VAL A 217 16.79 29.20 26.03
CA VAL A 217 16.52 30.01 27.23
C VAL A 217 15.85 29.11 28.24
N ILE A 218 16.38 29.03 29.46
CA ILE A 218 15.78 28.23 30.54
C ILE A 218 14.50 28.92 31.00
N THR A 219 13.36 28.23 30.90
CA THR A 219 12.07 28.78 31.34
C THR A 219 11.76 28.45 32.79
N GLY A 220 12.30 27.35 33.31
CA GLY A 220 12.10 26.96 34.71
C GLY A 220 13.10 25.94 35.22
N ILE A 221 13.22 25.90 36.55
CA ILE A 221 14.05 24.96 37.29
C ILE A 221 13.14 24.08 38.13
N PHE A 222 13.33 22.76 38.07
CA PHE A 222 12.50 21.80 38.80
C PHE A 222 13.32 20.81 39.62
N GLU A 223 12.74 20.35 40.73
CA GLU A 223 13.25 19.25 41.55
C GLU A 223 12.40 17.99 41.28
N PRO A 224 13.00 16.86 40.92
CA PRO A 224 12.27 15.60 40.76
C PRO A 224 11.83 14.97 42.10
N LYS A 225 10.61 14.42 42.18
CA LYS A 225 10.06 13.79 43.41
C LYS A 225 10.30 12.26 43.52
N ASN A 226 11.38 11.71 42.95
CA ASN A 226 11.71 10.28 42.74
C ASN A 226 11.54 9.74 41.30
N CYS A 227 11.59 10.62 40.31
CA CYS A 227 11.60 10.29 38.87
C CYS A 227 12.71 11.10 38.19
N LEU A 228 13.20 10.72 37.01
CA LEU A 228 14.26 11.46 36.30
C LEU A 228 15.63 11.49 37.04
N ALA A 229 16.72 11.54 36.30
CA ALA A 229 18.06 11.74 36.88
C ALA A 229 18.35 13.21 37.18
N GLU A 230 19.40 13.45 37.95
CA GLU A 230 19.88 14.80 38.33
C GLU A 230 20.47 15.62 37.17
N ASN A 231 20.73 14.99 36.01
CA ASN A 231 21.37 15.60 34.83
C ASN A 231 20.41 15.66 33.64
N VAL A 232 19.16 16.05 33.89
CA VAL A 232 18.10 16.05 32.86
C VAL A 232 17.68 17.46 32.49
N LEU A 233 17.46 17.66 31.19
CA LEU A 233 16.81 18.82 30.59
C LEU A 233 15.51 18.36 29.91
N LEU A 234 14.38 18.99 30.18
CA LEU A 234 13.10 18.69 29.53
C LEU A 234 12.76 19.80 28.53
N LEU A 235 12.58 19.45 27.27
CA LEU A 235 12.13 20.36 26.22
C LEU A 235 10.69 20.03 25.82
N ASN A 236 9.91 21.07 25.54
CA ASN A 236 8.61 20.90 24.91
C ASN A 236 8.77 20.27 23.53
N GLU A 237 7.87 19.36 23.16
CA GLU A 237 7.92 18.66 21.87
C GLU A 237 8.08 19.57 20.65
N ASN A 238 7.54 20.79 20.69
CA ASN A 238 7.61 21.73 19.57
C ASN A 238 9.04 22.22 19.27
N ILE A 239 9.89 22.31 20.29
CA ILE A 239 11.31 22.68 20.14
C ILE A 239 12.17 21.43 20.04
N PHE A 240 11.85 20.40 20.84
CA PHE A 240 12.61 19.18 20.87
C PHE A 240 12.67 18.54 19.48
N TYR A 241 11.54 18.38 18.78
CA TYR A 241 11.53 17.72 17.47
C TYR A 241 12.19 18.54 16.36
N ASP A 242 12.16 19.88 16.42
CA ASP A 242 12.96 20.71 15.51
C ASP A 242 14.44 20.36 15.66
N THR A 243 14.91 20.31 16.92
CA THR A 243 16.30 19.98 17.25
C THR A 243 16.66 18.55 16.86
N TYR A 244 15.77 17.61 17.18
CA TYR A 244 15.98 16.19 17.00
C TYR A 244 15.99 15.79 15.52
N TYR A 245 15.06 16.31 14.70
CA TYR A 245 14.96 15.92 13.30
C TYR A 245 15.87 16.75 12.39
N ASP A 246 16.11 18.04 12.66
CA ASP A 246 17.05 18.84 11.86
C ASP A 246 18.48 18.26 11.92
N ASN A 247 18.85 17.73 13.09
CA ASN A 247 20.14 17.11 13.31
C ASN A 247 19.98 15.89 14.22
N LEU A 248 19.73 14.73 13.61
CA LEU A 248 19.51 13.48 14.35
C LEU A 248 20.72 13.12 15.22
N PRO A 249 20.57 12.99 16.55
CA PRO A 249 21.67 12.63 17.45
C PRO A 249 22.04 11.15 17.31
N LYS A 250 23.26 10.80 17.71
CA LYS A 250 23.62 9.39 17.93
C LYS A 250 22.70 8.78 19.00
N LYS A 251 22.41 7.48 18.86
CA LYS A 251 21.56 6.75 19.82
C LYS A 251 22.11 6.91 21.24
N ALA A 252 21.23 7.18 22.19
CA ALA A 252 21.60 7.36 23.59
C ALA A 252 22.32 6.14 24.19
N SER A 253 21.99 4.92 23.72
CA SER A 253 22.66 3.68 24.12
C SER A 253 24.15 3.60 23.75
N ALA A 254 24.65 4.49 22.89
CA ALA A 254 26.07 4.61 22.60
C ALA A 254 26.87 5.32 23.70
N TYR A 255 26.19 5.96 24.66
CA TYR A 255 26.81 6.75 25.73
C TYR A 255 26.50 6.10 27.09
N PRO A 256 27.51 5.57 27.81
CA PRO A 256 27.32 4.97 29.14
C PRO A 256 26.71 5.90 30.18
N GLU A 257 26.99 7.20 30.07
CA GLU A 257 26.49 8.28 30.93
C GLU A 257 25.06 8.74 30.61
N ALA A 258 24.43 8.23 29.55
CA ALA A 258 23.10 8.65 29.16
C ALA A 258 22.04 8.18 30.15
N TYR A 259 21.18 9.09 30.55
CA TYR A 259 19.99 8.74 31.31
C TYR A 259 18.85 8.41 30.35
N ILE A 260 18.41 7.15 30.40
CA ILE A 260 17.24 6.65 29.68
C ILE A 260 16.17 6.29 30.72
N PRO A 261 15.02 6.98 30.74
CA PRO A 261 13.93 6.67 31.66
C PRO A 261 13.46 5.21 31.49
N ALA A 262 13.25 4.52 32.62
CA ALA A 262 12.67 3.18 32.60
C ALA A 262 11.16 3.24 32.35
N GLU A 263 10.56 2.20 31.75
CA GLU A 263 9.11 2.13 31.49
C GLU A 263 8.24 2.26 32.74
N ASN A 264 8.77 1.89 33.91
CA ASN A 264 8.09 2.00 35.21
C ASN A 264 8.13 3.41 35.81
N ASP A 265 8.90 4.35 35.24
CA ASP A 265 8.96 5.73 35.73
C ASP A 265 7.59 6.42 35.51
N PRO A 266 7.00 7.07 36.54
CA PRO A 266 5.74 7.79 36.41
C PRO A 266 5.70 8.79 35.24
N VAL A 267 6.84 9.38 34.89
CA VAL A 267 6.90 10.37 33.80
C VAL A 267 7.02 9.74 32.40
N TYR A 268 7.30 8.44 32.29
CA TYR A 268 7.61 7.78 31.01
C TYR A 268 6.53 8.02 29.94
N LYS A 269 5.25 7.94 30.32
CA LYS A 269 4.10 8.14 29.42
C LYS A 269 3.93 9.59 28.94
N ALA A 270 4.51 10.55 29.64
CA ALA A 270 4.47 11.96 29.28
C ALA A 270 5.62 12.36 28.33
N LEU A 271 6.59 11.45 28.11
CA LEU A 271 7.75 11.73 27.27
C LEU A 271 7.48 11.47 25.78
N GLY A 272 8.19 12.20 24.93
CA GLY A 272 8.19 12.00 23.48
C GLY A 272 9.05 10.81 23.06
N THR A 273 8.63 10.11 22.01
CA THR A 273 9.34 8.97 21.40
C THR A 273 10.09 9.41 20.14
N GLU A 274 11.04 8.59 19.65
CA GLU A 274 11.82 8.93 18.45
C GLU A 274 10.94 9.20 17.21
N TRP A 275 9.85 8.46 17.08
CA TRP A 275 8.75 8.65 16.14
C TRP A 275 7.46 8.14 16.77
N ILE A 276 6.32 8.46 16.18
CA ILE A 276 5.02 7.91 16.57
C ILE A 276 4.68 6.78 15.60
N LEU A 277 4.77 5.55 16.09
CA LEU A 277 4.37 4.37 15.31
C LEU A 277 2.85 4.26 15.29
N LEU A 278 2.27 4.35 14.10
CA LEU A 278 0.83 4.27 13.90
C LEU A 278 0.33 2.83 13.97
N PRO A 279 -0.90 2.60 14.45
CA PRO A 279 -1.46 1.26 14.48
C PRO A 279 -1.63 0.68 13.07
N ARG A 280 -1.44 -0.65 12.95
CA ARG A 280 -1.69 -1.39 11.72
C ARG A 280 -3.16 -1.32 11.35
N THR A 281 -3.43 -1.09 10.08
CA THR A 281 -4.78 -1.03 9.50
C THR A 281 -4.95 -2.21 8.54
N LYS A 282 -6.08 -2.89 8.63
CA LYS A 282 -6.36 -4.10 7.83
C LYS A 282 -7.23 -3.83 6.62
N THR A 283 -8.00 -2.74 6.65
CA THR A 283 -8.94 -2.36 5.60
C THR A 283 -8.66 -0.95 5.09
N THR A 284 -9.20 -0.66 3.91
CA THR A 284 -9.12 0.65 3.25
C THR A 284 -9.83 1.68 4.11
N ASP A 285 -11.01 1.36 4.65
CA ASP A 285 -11.78 2.26 5.52
C ASP A 285 -11.03 2.60 6.82
N GLU A 286 -10.35 1.62 7.44
CA GLU A 286 -9.51 1.86 8.61
C GLU A 286 -8.32 2.76 8.28
N PHE A 287 -7.71 2.56 7.12
CA PHE A 287 -6.60 3.37 6.63
C PHE A 287 -7.04 4.83 6.36
N GLU A 288 -8.18 5.03 5.70
CA GLU A 288 -8.74 6.37 5.45
C GLU A 288 -9.10 7.10 6.74
N LYS A 289 -9.74 6.41 7.70
CA LYS A 289 -10.02 6.97 9.03
C LYS A 289 -8.75 7.40 9.75
N LYS A 290 -7.72 6.55 9.73
CA LYS A 290 -6.40 6.84 10.31
C LYS A 290 -5.79 8.09 9.67
N LEU A 291 -5.80 8.22 8.34
CA LEU A 291 -5.29 9.42 7.66
C LEU A 291 -6.09 10.69 8.00
N HIS A 292 -7.40 10.58 8.10
CA HIS A 292 -8.26 11.70 8.50
C HIS A 292 -7.95 12.17 9.93
N GLU A 293 -7.76 11.25 10.86
CA GLU A 293 -7.35 11.56 12.24
C GLU A 293 -5.98 12.27 12.32
N LEU A 294 -5.04 11.88 11.45
CA LEU A 294 -3.71 12.51 11.40
C LEU A 294 -3.77 13.94 10.90
N THR A 295 -4.66 14.24 9.96
CA THR A 295 -4.82 15.60 9.40
C THR A 295 -5.24 16.61 10.48
N GLY A 296 -5.92 16.15 11.54
CA GLY A 296 -6.30 16.99 12.68
C GLY A 296 -5.22 17.16 13.75
N LYS A 297 -4.18 16.31 13.78
CA LYS A 297 -3.12 16.36 14.80
C LYS A 297 -2.02 17.34 14.40
N LYS A 298 -1.92 18.45 15.13
CA LYS A 298 -0.84 19.43 15.01
C LYS A 298 0.33 19.05 15.93
N GLY A 299 1.10 18.05 15.54
CA GLY A 299 2.34 17.64 16.22
C GLY A 299 3.54 17.71 15.28
N LYS A 300 4.74 17.96 15.81
CA LYS A 300 5.99 17.93 15.03
C LYS A 300 6.68 16.57 15.00
N ALA A 301 6.20 15.61 15.79
CA ALA A 301 6.70 14.24 15.79
C ALA A 301 6.49 13.60 14.41
N THR A 302 7.47 12.84 13.93
CA THR A 302 7.33 12.08 12.69
C THR A 302 6.41 10.89 12.93
N PHE A 303 5.36 10.76 12.11
CA PHE A 303 4.48 9.59 12.13
C PHE A 303 5.01 8.52 11.19
N LEU A 304 5.14 7.29 11.69
CA LEU A 304 5.58 6.14 10.90
C LEU A 304 4.41 5.17 10.72
N ASP A 305 4.04 4.90 9.48
CA ASP A 305 3.05 3.88 9.13
C ASP A 305 3.70 2.69 8.41
N VAL A 306 3.15 1.51 8.68
CA VAL A 306 3.47 0.30 7.95
C VAL A 306 2.17 -0.21 7.36
N ALA A 307 2.06 -0.19 6.03
CA ALA A 307 0.88 -0.62 5.31
C ALA A 307 1.27 -1.49 4.12
N THR A 308 0.43 -2.45 3.78
CA THR A 308 0.59 -3.25 2.56
C THR A 308 -0.38 -2.77 1.48
N MET A 309 0.00 -2.95 0.22
CA MET A 309 -0.88 -2.64 -0.91
C MET A 309 -2.21 -3.40 -0.83
N TYR A 310 -2.24 -4.61 -0.26
CA TYR A 310 -3.47 -5.39 -0.09
C TYR A 310 -4.43 -4.82 0.94
N GLU A 311 -3.92 -4.19 1.99
CA GLU A 311 -4.73 -3.53 3.03
C GLU A 311 -5.30 -2.21 2.49
N ILE A 312 -4.45 -1.42 1.83
CA ILE A 312 -4.85 -0.14 1.21
C ILE A 312 -5.84 -0.38 0.06
N ALA A 313 -5.63 -1.42 -0.75
CA ALA A 313 -6.51 -1.78 -1.87
C ALA A 313 -7.58 -2.82 -1.50
N SER A 314 -7.87 -3.03 -0.20
CA SER A 314 -8.84 -4.05 0.23
C SER A 314 -10.24 -3.85 -0.36
N ALA A 315 -10.67 -2.59 -0.57
CA ALA A 315 -11.92 -2.28 -1.27
C ALA A 315 -11.96 -2.87 -2.69
N MET A 316 -10.83 -2.81 -3.42
CA MET A 316 -10.70 -3.35 -4.76
C MET A 316 -10.69 -4.88 -4.78
N LEU A 317 -10.00 -5.49 -3.80
CA LEU A 317 -10.03 -6.94 -3.62
C LEU A 317 -11.44 -7.44 -3.25
N ASN A 318 -12.21 -6.66 -2.50
CA ASN A 318 -13.59 -6.99 -2.19
C ASN A 318 -14.51 -6.86 -3.41
N LEU A 319 -14.28 -5.85 -4.26
CA LEU A 319 -14.97 -5.73 -5.54
C LEU A 319 -14.66 -6.92 -6.47
N GLU A 320 -13.38 -7.30 -6.58
CA GLU A 320 -12.96 -8.50 -7.34
C GLU A 320 -13.67 -9.75 -6.83
N LYS A 321 -13.71 -9.96 -5.50
CA LYS A 321 -14.44 -11.09 -4.88
C LYS A 321 -15.93 -11.05 -5.19
N ALA A 322 -16.57 -9.89 -5.14
CA ALA A 322 -17.99 -9.75 -5.47
C ALA A 322 -18.26 -10.12 -6.93
N LEU A 323 -17.43 -9.63 -7.87
CA LEU A 323 -17.51 -10.00 -9.29
C LEU A 323 -17.29 -11.50 -9.51
N ASN A 324 -16.35 -12.12 -8.79
CA ASN A 324 -16.12 -13.56 -8.83
C ASN A 324 -17.33 -14.35 -8.33
N ILE A 325 -18.02 -13.89 -7.27
CA ILE A 325 -19.26 -14.51 -6.79
C ILE A 325 -20.38 -14.39 -7.82
N ILE A 326 -20.56 -13.21 -8.44
CA ILE A 326 -21.54 -13.02 -9.51
C ILE A 326 -21.25 -13.96 -10.68
N THR A 327 -19.98 -14.08 -11.07
CA THR A 327 -19.53 -14.99 -12.13
C THR A 327 -19.82 -16.45 -11.76
N LEU A 328 -19.54 -16.85 -10.52
CA LEU A 328 -19.86 -18.19 -10.02
C LEU A 328 -21.36 -18.48 -10.08
N CYS A 329 -22.21 -17.53 -9.65
CA CYS A 329 -23.66 -17.66 -9.77
C CYS A 329 -24.11 -17.80 -11.23
N ALA A 330 -23.55 -17.02 -12.15
CA ALA A 330 -23.84 -17.13 -13.57
C ALA A 330 -23.46 -18.52 -14.13
N VAL A 331 -22.32 -19.07 -13.73
CA VAL A 331 -21.90 -20.43 -14.10
C VAL A 331 -22.89 -21.47 -13.58
N PHE A 332 -23.40 -21.33 -12.35
CA PHE A 332 -24.45 -22.22 -11.82
C PHE A 332 -25.76 -22.14 -12.63
N VAL A 333 -26.19 -20.95 -13.04
CA VAL A 333 -27.38 -20.80 -13.89
C VAL A 333 -27.16 -21.47 -15.24
N LEU A 334 -25.99 -21.24 -15.87
CA LEU A 334 -25.62 -21.90 -17.13
C LEU A 334 -25.59 -23.43 -16.99
N PHE A 335 -25.12 -23.95 -15.85
CA PHE A 335 -25.16 -25.37 -15.54
C PHE A 335 -26.59 -25.92 -15.62
N PHE A 336 -27.58 -25.26 -15.00
CA PHE A 336 -28.97 -25.71 -15.06
C PHE A 336 -29.55 -25.65 -16.47
N ILE A 337 -29.19 -24.63 -17.25
CA ILE A 337 -29.60 -24.51 -18.65
C ILE A 337 -29.06 -25.68 -19.47
N ILE A 338 -27.77 -26.01 -19.32
CA ILE A 338 -27.14 -27.15 -20.00
C ILE A 338 -27.80 -28.46 -19.57
N LEU A 339 -28.03 -28.64 -18.26
CA LEU A 339 -28.68 -29.82 -17.70
C LEU A 339 -30.04 -30.09 -18.37
N ILE A 340 -30.91 -29.07 -18.40
CA ILE A 340 -32.24 -29.19 -18.99
C ILE A 340 -32.15 -29.43 -20.50
N GLY A 341 -31.27 -28.69 -21.19
CA GLY A 341 -31.06 -28.82 -22.64
C GLY A 341 -30.64 -30.24 -23.03
N VAL A 342 -29.58 -30.76 -22.41
CA VAL A 342 -29.04 -32.10 -22.69
C VAL A 342 -30.08 -33.19 -22.39
N VAL A 343 -30.80 -33.09 -21.27
CA VAL A 343 -31.87 -34.05 -20.94
C VAL A 343 -32.97 -34.05 -21.99
N ASN A 344 -33.43 -32.88 -22.43
CA ASN A 344 -34.50 -32.78 -23.42
C ASN A 344 -34.07 -33.32 -24.78
N THR A 345 -32.87 -32.96 -25.24
CA THR A 345 -32.31 -33.48 -26.49
C THR A 345 -32.15 -35.00 -26.43
N LEU A 346 -31.54 -35.54 -25.39
CA LEU A 346 -31.36 -37.00 -25.28
C LEU A 346 -32.69 -37.74 -25.19
N ARG A 347 -33.68 -37.21 -24.46
CA ARG A 347 -35.02 -37.81 -24.42
C ARG A 347 -35.64 -37.88 -25.81
N MET A 348 -35.50 -36.82 -26.61
CA MET A 348 -35.99 -36.78 -27.98
C MET A 348 -35.26 -37.81 -28.87
N THR A 349 -33.93 -37.80 -28.87
CA THR A 349 -33.11 -38.73 -29.67
C THR A 349 -33.36 -40.19 -29.31
N ILE A 350 -33.50 -40.51 -28.02
CA ILE A 350 -33.84 -41.86 -27.55
C ILE A 350 -35.21 -42.28 -28.09
N ARG A 351 -36.20 -41.39 -28.06
CA ARG A 351 -37.55 -41.68 -28.56
C ARG A 351 -37.54 -41.98 -30.05
N GLU A 352 -36.84 -41.18 -30.84
CA GLU A 352 -36.70 -41.37 -32.29
C GLU A 352 -35.95 -42.67 -32.64
N ARG A 353 -34.92 -43.02 -31.87
CA ARG A 353 -34.09 -44.22 -32.09
C ARG A 353 -34.56 -45.46 -31.30
N THR A 354 -35.79 -45.48 -30.80
CA THR A 354 -36.30 -46.59 -29.95
C THR A 354 -36.19 -47.96 -30.65
N ARG A 355 -36.52 -48.04 -31.96
CA ARG A 355 -36.45 -49.29 -32.74
C ARG A 355 -35.02 -49.77 -32.98
N GLU A 356 -34.09 -48.84 -33.19
CA GLU A 356 -32.66 -49.15 -33.33
C GLU A 356 -32.11 -49.72 -32.02
N ILE A 357 -32.45 -49.10 -30.88
CA ILE A 357 -32.10 -49.60 -29.54
C ILE A 357 -32.68 -50.99 -29.31
N GLY A 358 -33.95 -51.22 -29.68
CA GLY A 358 -34.61 -52.53 -29.60
C GLY A 358 -33.92 -53.60 -30.44
N THR A 359 -33.48 -53.24 -31.65
CA THR A 359 -32.74 -54.14 -32.55
C THR A 359 -31.35 -54.47 -31.99
N MET A 360 -30.59 -53.46 -31.54
CA MET A 360 -29.29 -53.66 -30.87
C MET A 360 -29.41 -54.59 -29.65
N ARG A 361 -30.47 -54.43 -28.85
CA ARG A 361 -30.76 -55.29 -27.69
C ARG A 361 -31.18 -56.71 -28.10
N ALA A 362 -31.84 -56.89 -29.25
CA ALA A 362 -32.25 -58.19 -29.78
C ALA A 362 -31.09 -59.01 -30.36
N ILE A 363 -30.09 -58.35 -30.97
CA ILE A 363 -28.87 -58.99 -31.48
C ILE A 363 -27.82 -59.28 -30.38
N GLY A 364 -28.13 -58.99 -29.12
CA GLY A 364 -27.32 -59.40 -27.96
C GLY A 364 -26.51 -58.30 -27.27
N MET A 365 -26.64 -57.03 -27.67
CA MET A 365 -25.88 -55.93 -27.07
C MET A 365 -26.24 -55.71 -25.59
N GLN A 366 -25.23 -55.55 -24.73
CA GLN A 366 -25.43 -55.40 -23.29
C GLN A 366 -25.95 -54.00 -22.95
N LYS A 367 -26.70 -53.88 -21.83
CA LYS A 367 -27.24 -52.60 -21.35
C LYS A 367 -26.15 -51.54 -21.15
N ASN A 368 -24.98 -51.95 -20.65
CA ASN A 368 -23.85 -51.05 -20.43
C ASN A 368 -23.29 -50.50 -21.74
N GLU A 369 -23.22 -51.33 -22.78
CA GLU A 369 -22.74 -50.91 -24.09
C GLU A 369 -23.70 -49.91 -24.74
N VAL A 370 -25.01 -50.19 -24.69
CA VAL A 370 -26.05 -49.25 -25.18
C VAL A 370 -25.97 -47.91 -24.44
N ARG A 371 -25.82 -47.93 -23.11
CA ARG A 371 -25.63 -46.71 -22.31
C ARG A 371 -24.38 -45.94 -22.73
N ASN A 372 -23.28 -46.66 -22.94
CA ASN A 372 -21.99 -46.05 -23.27
C ASN A 372 -22.03 -45.37 -24.65
N ILE A 373 -22.77 -45.88 -25.63
CA ILE A 373 -22.97 -45.19 -26.92
C ILE A 373 -23.51 -43.78 -26.70
N PHE A 374 -24.60 -43.62 -25.94
CA PHE A 374 -25.19 -42.29 -25.68
C PHE A 374 -24.29 -41.38 -24.83
N ILE A 375 -23.51 -41.96 -23.92
CA ILE A 375 -22.51 -41.23 -23.14
C ILE A 375 -21.39 -40.70 -24.06
N PHE A 376 -20.87 -41.53 -24.96
CA PHE A 376 -19.85 -41.11 -25.92
C PHE A 376 -20.39 -40.09 -26.92
N GLU A 377 -21.62 -40.27 -27.41
CA GLU A 377 -22.29 -39.29 -28.27
C GLU A 377 -22.37 -37.92 -27.57
N THR A 378 -22.79 -37.90 -26.30
CA THR A 378 -22.83 -36.66 -25.50
C THR A 378 -21.43 -36.08 -25.26
N PHE A 379 -20.45 -36.92 -24.95
CA PHE A 379 -19.07 -36.51 -24.73
C PHE A 379 -18.50 -35.81 -25.96
N PHE A 380 -18.58 -36.45 -27.14
CA PHE A 380 -18.07 -35.86 -28.39
C PHE A 380 -18.81 -34.59 -28.75
N LEU A 381 -20.15 -34.59 -28.64
CA LEU A 381 -20.96 -33.40 -28.93
C LEU A 381 -20.58 -32.23 -28.02
N THR A 382 -20.37 -32.48 -26.73
CA THR A 382 -19.95 -31.45 -25.76
C THR A 382 -18.51 -31.00 -25.98
N PHE A 383 -17.62 -31.92 -26.34
CA PHE A 383 -16.22 -31.64 -26.62
C PHE A 383 -16.08 -30.72 -27.85
N PHE A 384 -16.72 -31.05 -28.96
CA PHE A 384 -16.71 -30.20 -30.16
C PHE A 384 -17.40 -28.85 -29.91
N SER A 385 -18.52 -28.84 -29.17
CA SER A 385 -19.21 -27.60 -28.80
C SER A 385 -18.36 -26.70 -27.90
N SER A 386 -17.57 -27.29 -27.01
CA SER A 386 -16.64 -26.56 -26.15
C SER A 386 -15.47 -26.00 -26.97
N LEU A 387 -14.94 -26.78 -27.92
CA LEU A 387 -13.87 -26.32 -28.81
C LEU A 387 -14.31 -25.13 -29.67
N THR A 388 -15.49 -25.21 -30.29
CA THR A 388 -16.06 -24.09 -31.07
C THR A 388 -16.41 -22.91 -30.17
N GLY A 389 -16.92 -23.15 -28.96
CA GLY A 389 -17.19 -22.12 -27.96
C GLY A 389 -15.93 -21.36 -27.52
N ILE A 390 -14.80 -22.05 -27.33
CA ILE A 390 -13.51 -21.42 -27.03
C ILE A 390 -13.09 -20.50 -28.18
N ILE A 391 -13.16 -20.98 -29.43
CA ILE A 391 -12.81 -20.17 -30.62
C ILE A 391 -13.69 -18.92 -30.67
N PHE A 392 -15.00 -19.07 -30.47
CA PHE A 392 -15.93 -17.95 -30.44
C PHE A 392 -15.63 -16.97 -29.29
N ALA A 393 -15.31 -17.48 -28.09
CA ALA A 393 -14.94 -16.65 -26.96
C ALA A 393 -13.67 -15.84 -27.25
N PHE A 394 -12.66 -16.42 -27.90
CA PHE A 394 -11.46 -15.68 -28.32
C PHE A 394 -11.78 -14.60 -29.35
N LEU A 395 -12.67 -14.87 -30.31
CA LEU A 395 -13.12 -13.86 -31.27
C LEU A 395 -13.84 -12.70 -30.59
N VAL A 396 -14.75 -13.00 -29.65
CA VAL A 396 -15.47 -11.98 -28.88
C VAL A 396 -14.50 -11.19 -27.98
N MET A 397 -13.60 -11.87 -27.25
CA MET A 397 -12.59 -11.21 -26.43
C MET A 397 -11.73 -10.27 -27.25
N ARG A 398 -11.29 -10.69 -28.45
CA ARG A 398 -10.51 -9.85 -29.36
C ARG A 398 -11.35 -8.69 -29.91
N GLY A 399 -12.62 -8.91 -30.21
CA GLY A 399 -13.55 -7.88 -30.66
C GLY A 399 -13.78 -6.81 -29.59
N ILE A 400 -14.05 -7.21 -28.35
CA ILE A 400 -14.23 -6.30 -27.21
C ILE A 400 -12.93 -5.59 -26.87
N SER A 401 -11.81 -6.32 -26.85
CA SER A 401 -10.49 -5.73 -26.59
C SER A 401 -10.10 -4.71 -27.66
N GLY A 402 -10.59 -4.84 -28.90
CA GLY A 402 -10.39 -3.85 -29.96
C GLY A 402 -11.15 -2.53 -29.78
N ILE A 403 -12.15 -2.48 -28.89
CA ILE A 403 -12.91 -1.27 -28.60
C ILE A 403 -12.08 -0.39 -27.67
N LYS A 404 -11.84 0.86 -28.08
CA LYS A 404 -11.21 1.87 -27.22
C LYS A 404 -12.23 2.47 -26.27
N ILE A 405 -11.95 2.42 -24.99
CA ILE A 405 -12.79 3.06 -23.96
C ILE A 405 -11.99 4.19 -23.34
N ASN A 406 -12.54 5.41 -23.39
CA ASN A 406 -11.91 6.57 -22.79
C ASN A 406 -11.79 6.39 -21.27
N MET A 407 -10.58 6.61 -20.75
CA MET A 407 -10.25 6.38 -19.34
C MET A 407 -10.71 7.50 -18.40
N SER A 408 -10.91 8.71 -18.91
CA SER A 408 -11.05 9.94 -18.11
C SER A 408 -12.32 10.01 -17.26
N ASP A 409 -13.44 9.42 -17.71
CA ASP A 409 -14.76 9.56 -17.05
C ASP A 409 -15.42 8.22 -16.67
N ASN A 410 -14.71 7.10 -16.82
CA ASN A 410 -15.31 5.78 -16.66
C ASN A 410 -14.77 5.07 -15.40
N PRO A 411 -15.63 4.62 -14.46
CA PRO A 411 -15.18 3.86 -13.29
C PRO A 411 -14.52 2.52 -13.67
N LEU A 412 -14.80 2.01 -14.88
CA LEU A 412 -14.10 0.86 -15.43
C LEU A 412 -12.66 1.16 -15.84
N GLY A 413 -12.27 2.44 -15.96
CA GLY A 413 -10.94 2.95 -16.28
C GLY A 413 -9.82 2.30 -15.48
N MET A 414 -10.12 1.89 -14.24
CA MET A 414 -9.20 1.18 -13.35
C MET A 414 -8.80 -0.23 -13.84
N PHE A 415 -9.66 -0.88 -14.64
CA PHE A 415 -9.42 -2.20 -15.22
C PHE A 415 -8.89 -2.15 -16.66
N LEU A 416 -8.79 -0.95 -17.26
CA LEU A 416 -8.24 -0.76 -18.59
C LEU A 416 -6.73 -0.56 -18.53
N ILE A 417 -6.02 -1.21 -19.45
CA ILE A 417 -4.61 -0.97 -19.72
C ILE A 417 -4.56 -0.48 -21.18
N ASP A 418 -3.97 0.69 -21.42
CA ASP A 418 -3.87 1.28 -22.77
C ASP A 418 -5.21 1.52 -23.50
N GLU A 419 -6.27 1.89 -22.77
CA GLU A 419 -7.66 2.13 -23.26
C GLU A 419 -8.37 0.85 -23.70
N HIS A 420 -7.79 -0.32 -23.42
CA HIS A 420 -8.30 -1.63 -23.79
C HIS A 420 -8.57 -2.52 -22.58
N LEU A 421 -9.66 -3.29 -22.65
CA LEU A 421 -9.91 -4.37 -21.71
C LEU A 421 -8.98 -5.53 -22.04
N PHE A 422 -8.10 -5.87 -21.11
CA PHE A 422 -7.14 -6.95 -21.28
C PHE A 422 -7.67 -8.22 -20.62
N PHE A 423 -7.99 -9.22 -21.43
CA PHE A 423 -8.38 -10.54 -20.94
C PHE A 423 -7.13 -11.43 -20.93
N LEU A 424 -6.78 -11.98 -19.76
CA LEU A 424 -5.70 -12.96 -19.61
C LEU A 424 -6.30 -14.36 -19.44
N PRO A 425 -6.70 -15.04 -20.53
CA PRO A 425 -7.17 -16.41 -20.44
C PRO A 425 -6.02 -17.30 -19.96
N THR A 426 -6.13 -17.83 -18.75
CA THR A 426 -5.14 -18.77 -18.23
C THR A 426 -5.42 -20.15 -18.81
N PHE A 427 -4.41 -20.82 -19.39
CA PHE A 427 -4.55 -22.16 -19.96
C PHE A 427 -5.16 -23.17 -18.98
N SER A 428 -4.71 -23.15 -17.72
CA SER A 428 -5.26 -24.00 -16.67
C SER A 428 -6.74 -23.72 -16.41
N GLY A 429 -7.14 -22.44 -16.44
CA GLY A 429 -8.54 -22.02 -16.28
C GLY A 429 -9.43 -22.52 -17.42
N ILE A 430 -9.00 -22.37 -18.67
CA ILE A 430 -9.76 -22.90 -19.83
C ILE A 430 -9.92 -24.42 -19.71
N PHE A 431 -8.81 -25.13 -19.46
CA PHE A 431 -8.83 -26.58 -19.38
C PHE A 431 -9.73 -27.09 -18.25
N LEU A 432 -9.66 -26.47 -17.06
CA LEU A 432 -10.54 -26.79 -15.93
C LEU A 432 -12.02 -26.57 -16.26
N ASN A 433 -12.35 -25.42 -16.86
CA ASN A 433 -13.74 -25.09 -17.19
C ASN A 433 -14.32 -26.04 -18.26
N VAL A 434 -13.55 -26.35 -19.31
CA VAL A 434 -13.96 -27.30 -20.36
C VAL A 434 -14.14 -28.70 -19.77
N GLY A 435 -13.19 -29.15 -18.96
CA GLY A 435 -13.29 -30.44 -18.26
C GLY A 435 -14.52 -30.50 -17.37
N PHE A 436 -14.83 -29.41 -16.65
CA PHE A 436 -16.01 -29.31 -15.80
C PHE A 436 -17.32 -29.39 -16.61
N ILE A 437 -17.42 -28.66 -17.73
CA ILE A 437 -18.60 -28.70 -18.61
C ILE A 437 -18.83 -30.09 -19.20
N ILE A 438 -17.77 -30.75 -19.68
CA ILE A 438 -17.86 -32.12 -20.22
C ILE A 438 -18.30 -33.10 -19.13
N LEU A 439 -17.70 -33.00 -17.94
CA LEU A 439 -18.08 -33.83 -16.79
C LEU A 439 -19.57 -33.68 -16.48
N ILE A 440 -20.06 -32.45 -16.41
CA ILE A 440 -21.46 -32.13 -16.17
C ILE A 440 -22.38 -32.72 -17.24
N ALA A 441 -22.05 -32.53 -18.51
CA ALA A 441 -22.87 -33.00 -19.62
C ALA A 441 -22.97 -34.54 -19.64
N VAL A 442 -21.85 -35.23 -19.37
CA VAL A 442 -21.82 -36.69 -19.25
C VAL A 442 -22.60 -37.19 -18.05
N LEU A 443 -22.45 -36.55 -16.88
CA LEU A 443 -23.23 -36.88 -15.67
C LEU A 443 -24.73 -36.69 -15.91
N THR A 444 -25.09 -35.62 -16.62
CA THR A 444 -26.47 -35.33 -17.04
C THR A 444 -27.02 -36.41 -17.95
N ALA A 445 -26.24 -36.81 -18.96
CA ALA A 445 -26.64 -37.80 -19.95
C ALA A 445 -26.82 -39.21 -19.36
N TYR A 446 -26.15 -39.49 -18.24
CA TYR A 446 -26.20 -40.79 -17.58
C TYR A 446 -27.63 -41.24 -17.26
N PHE A 447 -28.49 -40.34 -16.76
CA PHE A 447 -29.86 -40.67 -16.38
C PHE A 447 -30.74 -41.10 -17.58
N PRO A 448 -30.90 -40.28 -18.65
CA PRO A 448 -31.64 -40.70 -19.84
C PRO A 448 -31.00 -41.90 -20.56
N ALA A 449 -29.66 -41.96 -20.65
CA ALA A 449 -28.97 -43.09 -21.27
C ALA A 449 -29.22 -44.41 -20.52
N ARG A 450 -29.26 -44.38 -19.19
CA ARG A 450 -29.62 -45.55 -18.36
C ARG A 450 -31.08 -45.96 -18.59
N LYS A 451 -31.98 -45.01 -18.81
CA LYS A 451 -33.38 -45.31 -19.15
C LYS A 451 -33.48 -45.99 -20.52
N ALA A 452 -32.77 -45.49 -21.53
CA ALA A 452 -32.69 -46.10 -22.86
C ALA A 452 -32.14 -47.53 -22.82
N ALA A 453 -31.03 -47.75 -22.12
CA ALA A 453 -30.39 -49.05 -21.97
C ALA A 453 -31.28 -50.11 -21.30
N ASN A 454 -32.28 -49.69 -20.52
CA ASN A 454 -33.22 -50.59 -19.85
C ASN A 454 -34.47 -50.94 -20.68
N LEU A 455 -34.64 -50.35 -21.86
CA LEU A 455 -35.74 -50.71 -22.76
C LEU A 455 -35.62 -52.18 -23.19
N LYS A 456 -36.73 -52.93 -23.10
CA LYS A 456 -36.81 -54.31 -23.58
C LYS A 456 -37.08 -54.31 -25.09
N ALA A 457 -36.47 -55.25 -25.82
CA ALA A 457 -36.69 -55.39 -27.25
C ALA A 457 -38.18 -55.56 -27.61
N ALA A 458 -38.93 -56.34 -26.82
CA ALA A 458 -40.38 -56.50 -27.00
C ALA A 458 -41.16 -55.19 -26.82
N GLU A 459 -40.80 -54.36 -25.84
CA GLU A 459 -41.45 -53.06 -25.61
C GLU A 459 -41.11 -52.05 -26.71
N ALA A 460 -39.89 -52.11 -27.26
CA ALA A 460 -39.44 -51.23 -28.34
C ALA A 460 -40.20 -51.49 -29.66
N PHE A 461 -40.56 -52.73 -29.97
CA PHE A 461 -41.35 -53.07 -31.17
C PHE A 461 -42.85 -52.84 -31.00
N ARG A 462 -43.39 -52.89 -29.77
CA ARG A 462 -44.81 -52.70 -29.48
C ARG A 462 -45.26 -51.23 -29.44
N HIS A 463 -44.34 -50.27 -29.51
CA HIS A 463 -44.63 -48.84 -29.33
C HIS A 463 -45.21 -48.15 -30.60
N TYR A 464 -45.51 -48.92 -31.65
CA TYR A 464 -45.97 -48.42 -32.96
C TYR A 464 -47.16 -49.20 -33.54
N GLU A 465 -47.80 -50.08 -32.77
CA GLU A 465 -49.22 -50.44 -32.94
C GLU A 465 -50.05 -49.53 -32.03
#